data_AF-A0A4V2A2Q2-F1
#
_entry.id   AF-A0A4V2A2Q2-F1
#
_cell.length_a   1.000
_cell.length_b   1.000
_cell.length_c   1.000
_cell.angle_alpha   90.00
_cell.angle_beta   90.00
_cell.angle_gamma   90.00
#
_symmetry.space_group_name_H-M   'P 1'
#
loop_
_entity.id
_entity.type
_entity.pdbx_description
1 polymer ?
#
loop_
_entity_poly.entity_id
_entity_poly.type
_entity_poly.pdbx_seq_one_letter_code
_entity_poly.pdbx_strand_id
1 'polypeptide(L)'
;MLLCYCPATATSTAFEKISRVTFGSINNASTSTAGYEDFTAISGNVYIGATMPITVTLAGGFAADQTLVWIDFNKDFDFDDAGELVFTSANSAGPHTGNITIPASVTAGTTRMRVRMHDTSLGANATPCGASSYGQVEDYTVNLVPCVPATVTTQPANASVACGNNTSFTVALAGSDSSAYWQYRTSTSTNWLDVPNTAPYSGVNTTTLTITGVNAALYSNYRLPIA
;
A
#
# COMPACT_ATOMS: atom_id res chain seq x y z
N MET A 1 9.40 32.63 -2.32
CA MET A 1 9.30 31.23 -1.86
C MET A 1 9.68 30.37 -3.04
N LEU A 2 10.69 29.51 -2.88
CA LEU A 2 11.16 28.64 -3.95
C LEU A 2 10.16 27.48 -4.06
N LEU A 3 9.39 27.41 -5.15
CA LEU A 3 8.40 26.35 -5.42
C LEU A 3 9.08 25.05 -5.90
N CYS A 4 10.18 24.66 -5.26
CA CYS A 4 10.96 23.49 -5.67
C CYS A 4 11.57 22.80 -4.46
N TYR A 5 11.45 21.47 -4.42
CA TYR A 5 12.21 20.63 -3.51
C TYR A 5 13.70 20.91 -3.66
N CYS A 6 14.40 20.93 -2.53
CA CYS A 6 15.83 21.15 -2.51
C CYS A 6 16.59 20.11 -3.35
N PRO A 7 17.71 20.48 -3.99
CA PRO A 7 18.57 19.53 -4.67
C PRO A 7 19.10 18.47 -3.70
N ALA A 8 19.15 17.22 -4.15
CA ALA A 8 19.73 16.11 -3.41
C ALA A 8 20.46 15.17 -4.38
N THR A 9 21.54 14.54 -3.94
CA THR A 9 22.29 13.56 -4.75
C THR A 9 23.21 12.72 -3.87
N ALA A 10 23.79 11.67 -4.45
CA ALA A 10 25.09 11.14 -4.06
C ALA A 10 26.15 11.50 -5.12
N THR A 11 27.41 11.67 -4.72
CA THR A 11 28.50 11.97 -5.67
C THR A 11 29.10 10.73 -6.32
N SER A 12 28.91 9.56 -5.71
CA SER A 12 29.40 8.26 -6.18
C SER A 12 28.25 7.27 -6.23
N THR A 13 28.14 6.57 -7.36
CA THR A 13 27.16 5.50 -7.61
C THR A 13 27.85 4.14 -7.76
N ALA A 14 29.05 3.96 -7.17
CA ALA A 14 29.89 2.80 -7.47
C ALA A 14 29.49 1.53 -6.70
N PHE A 15 28.97 1.65 -5.47
CA PHE A 15 28.79 0.51 -4.58
C PHE A 15 27.39 0.41 -4.01
N GLU A 16 26.97 1.39 -3.21
CA GLU A 16 25.71 1.36 -2.47
C GLU A 16 24.61 1.93 -3.34
N LYS A 17 23.66 1.07 -3.74
CA LYS A 17 22.57 1.42 -4.67
C LYS A 17 21.21 1.01 -4.14
N ILE A 18 20.19 1.82 -4.40
CA ILE A 18 18.80 1.37 -4.24
C ILE A 18 18.45 0.54 -5.48
N SER A 19 18.07 -0.71 -5.27
CA SER A 19 17.69 -1.63 -6.37
C SER A 19 16.18 -1.84 -6.45
N ARG A 20 15.45 -1.59 -5.35
CA ARG A 20 13.99 -1.63 -5.36
C ARG A 20 13.37 -0.86 -4.21
N VAL A 21 12.33 -0.09 -4.48
CA VAL A 21 11.46 0.52 -3.47
C VAL A 21 10.06 -0.07 -3.59
N THR A 22 9.53 -0.57 -2.47
CA THR A 22 8.10 -0.92 -2.36
C THR A 22 7.44 -0.18 -1.22
N PHE A 23 6.39 0.58 -1.52
CA PHE A 23 5.59 1.30 -0.53
C PHE A 23 4.18 1.56 -1.05
N GLY A 24 3.17 1.10 -0.32
CA GLY A 24 1.81 1.04 -0.86
C GLY A 24 1.76 0.30 -2.19
N SER A 25 1.23 0.94 -3.23
CA SER A 25 1.23 0.35 -4.58
C SER A 25 2.47 0.68 -5.43
N ILE A 26 3.47 1.41 -4.89
CA ILE A 26 4.79 1.52 -5.55
C ILE A 26 5.50 0.17 -5.45
N ASN A 27 6.01 -0.30 -6.58
CA ASN A 27 6.96 -1.40 -6.67
C ASN A 27 7.91 -1.10 -7.84
N ASN A 28 8.93 -0.27 -7.58
CA ASN A 28 9.87 0.18 -8.60
C ASN A 28 11.18 -0.59 -8.46
N ALA A 29 11.59 -1.31 -9.51
CA ALA A 29 12.93 -1.83 -9.63
C ALA A 29 13.84 -0.75 -10.23
N SER A 30 14.85 -0.35 -9.49
CA SER A 30 15.80 0.69 -9.88
C SER A 30 17.09 0.07 -10.40
N THR A 31 17.65 0.66 -11.46
CA THR A 31 18.94 0.24 -12.02
C THR A 31 20.10 1.09 -11.49
N SER A 32 19.78 2.16 -10.73
CA SER A 32 20.71 3.02 -10.01
C SER A 32 21.89 3.49 -10.88
N THR A 33 21.53 4.36 -11.83
CA THR A 33 22.47 4.90 -12.83
C THR A 33 22.98 6.30 -12.50
N ALA A 34 22.37 6.95 -11.50
CA ALA A 34 22.72 8.30 -11.06
C ALA A 34 22.55 8.43 -9.53
N GLY A 35 23.25 9.40 -8.94
CA GLY A 35 23.15 9.69 -7.50
C GLY A 35 21.80 10.28 -7.08
N TYR A 36 21.02 10.79 -8.03
CA TYR A 36 19.63 11.17 -7.90
C TYR A 36 18.84 10.63 -9.09
N GLU A 37 17.71 9.98 -8.85
CA GLU A 37 16.78 9.54 -9.88
C GLU A 37 15.36 10.07 -9.59
N ASP A 38 14.76 10.69 -10.60
CA ASP A 38 13.39 11.19 -10.51
C ASP A 38 12.42 10.13 -11.02
N PHE A 39 11.72 9.48 -10.09
CA PHE A 39 10.67 8.50 -10.34
C PHE A 39 9.28 9.06 -10.05
N THR A 40 9.07 10.38 -10.12
CA THR A 40 7.78 11.00 -9.77
C THR A 40 6.65 10.65 -10.75
N ALA A 41 6.97 10.09 -11.92
CA ALA A 41 5.98 9.47 -12.82
C ALA A 41 5.41 8.15 -12.27
N ILE A 42 6.10 7.51 -11.32
CA ILE A 42 5.63 6.32 -10.61
C ILE A 42 4.91 6.80 -9.35
N SER A 43 3.64 6.38 -9.21
CA SER A 43 2.83 6.75 -8.05
C SER A 43 2.30 5.53 -7.29
N GLY A 44 2.09 5.71 -5.99
CA GLY A 44 1.54 4.69 -5.10
C GLY A 44 0.41 5.22 -4.24
N ASN A 45 -0.66 4.46 -4.09
CA ASN A 45 -1.70 4.77 -3.12
C ASN A 45 -1.24 4.41 -1.71
N VAL A 46 -1.38 5.36 -0.80
CA VAL A 46 -1.21 5.18 0.64
C VAL A 46 -2.45 5.72 1.35
N TYR A 47 -2.85 5.06 2.44
CA TYR A 47 -4.13 5.34 3.07
C TYR A 47 -3.96 6.21 4.31
N ILE A 48 -4.68 7.32 4.37
CA ILE A 48 -4.65 8.28 5.48
C ILE A 48 -5.06 7.55 6.78
N GLY A 49 -4.26 7.72 7.83
CA GLY A 49 -4.45 7.05 9.12
C GLY A 49 -3.96 5.60 9.18
N ALA A 50 -3.53 5.01 8.05
CA ALA A 50 -3.03 3.64 8.02
C ALA A 50 -1.52 3.56 8.27
N THR A 51 -1.09 2.41 8.76
CA THR A 51 0.32 2.02 8.85
C THR A 51 0.62 1.01 7.77
N MET A 52 1.62 1.29 6.92
CA MET A 52 1.92 0.51 5.73
C MET A 52 3.40 0.11 5.70
N PRO A 53 3.74 -1.10 5.22
CA PRO A 53 5.12 -1.55 5.16
C PRO A 53 5.89 -0.83 4.05
N ILE A 54 7.13 -0.46 4.34
CA ILE A 54 8.14 0.02 3.40
C ILE A 54 9.24 -1.03 3.28
N THR A 55 9.72 -1.26 2.06
CA THR A 55 10.96 -2.03 1.84
C THR A 55 11.81 -1.32 0.81
N VAL A 56 13.06 -1.03 1.20
CA VAL A 56 14.10 -0.49 0.33
C VAL A 56 15.17 -1.57 0.20
N THR A 57 15.25 -2.17 -0.98
CA THR A 57 16.23 -3.21 -1.30
C THR A 57 17.49 -2.54 -1.82
N LEU A 58 18.64 -2.93 -1.29
CA LEU A 58 19.93 -2.42 -1.74
C LEU A 58 20.60 -3.41 -2.70
N ALA A 59 21.37 -2.90 -3.65
CA ALA A 59 22.38 -3.67 -4.36
C ALA A 59 23.76 -3.21 -3.88
N GLY A 60 24.57 -4.14 -3.38
CA GLY A 60 25.90 -3.84 -2.84
C GLY A 60 25.89 -3.10 -1.50
N GLY A 61 24.91 -3.37 -0.63
CA GLY A 61 24.83 -2.69 0.68
C GLY A 61 25.90 -3.14 1.69
N PHE A 62 26.24 -2.25 2.62
CA PHE A 62 27.22 -2.44 3.69
C PHE A 62 26.64 -2.19 5.09
N ALA A 63 27.36 -2.60 6.13
CA ALA A 63 26.92 -2.45 7.51
C ALA A 63 26.74 -0.99 7.96
N ALA A 64 27.35 -0.03 7.26
CA ALA A 64 27.22 1.40 7.54
C ALA A 64 26.09 2.07 6.75
N ASP A 65 25.34 1.34 5.92
CA ASP A 65 24.30 1.93 5.10
C ASP A 65 23.02 2.16 5.88
N GLN A 66 22.40 3.30 5.63
CA GLN A 66 21.13 3.68 6.22
C GLN A 66 20.24 4.32 5.17
N THR A 67 18.95 4.02 5.26
CA THR A 67 17.90 4.64 4.47
C THR A 67 17.04 5.56 5.31
N LEU A 68 16.76 6.74 4.78
CA LEU A 68 15.81 7.72 5.30
C LEU A 68 14.71 7.94 4.24
N VAL A 69 13.46 8.10 4.69
CA VAL A 69 12.34 8.42 3.80
C VAL A 69 11.61 9.64 4.34
N TRP A 70 11.36 10.60 3.47
CA TRP A 70 10.51 11.75 3.75
C TRP A 70 9.24 11.73 2.91
N ILE A 71 8.15 12.26 3.45
CA ILE A 71 6.91 12.55 2.71
C ILE A 71 6.49 13.99 3.05
N ASP A 72 6.33 14.80 2.01
CA ASP A 72 5.85 16.19 2.12
C ASP A 72 4.33 16.16 2.43
N PHE A 73 3.94 16.20 3.69
CA PHE A 73 2.54 16.01 4.05
C PHE A 73 1.72 17.29 3.93
N ASN A 74 2.36 18.45 4.05
CA ASN A 74 1.71 19.75 4.02
C ASN A 74 1.63 20.35 2.59
N LYS A 75 2.35 19.77 1.63
CA LYS A 75 2.42 20.11 0.20
C LYS A 75 3.02 21.48 -0.08
N ASP A 76 4.01 21.88 0.70
CA ASP A 76 4.68 23.17 0.56
C ASP A 76 6.01 23.12 -0.21
N PHE A 77 6.35 21.95 -0.76
CA PHE A 77 7.54 21.69 -1.57
C PHE A 77 8.86 21.67 -0.80
N ASP A 78 8.82 21.43 0.51
CA ASP A 78 10.00 21.05 1.29
C ASP A 78 9.78 19.77 2.13
N PHE A 79 10.72 19.49 3.02
CA PHE A 79 10.74 18.32 3.91
C PHE A 79 11.16 18.71 5.34
N ASP A 80 11.07 20.00 5.67
CA ASP A 80 11.64 20.59 6.88
C ASP A 80 10.67 20.49 8.08
N ASP A 81 9.45 20.02 7.84
CA ASP A 81 8.40 19.97 8.84
C ASP A 81 8.47 18.73 9.76
N ALA A 82 7.96 18.93 10.97
CA ALA A 82 7.86 17.87 11.96
C ALA A 82 6.91 16.76 11.47
N GLY A 83 7.43 15.52 11.41
CA GLY A 83 6.67 14.35 10.98
C GLY A 83 6.85 13.98 9.51
N GLU A 84 7.62 14.75 8.74
CA GLU A 84 7.89 14.44 7.33
C GLU A 84 9.00 13.44 7.15
N LEU A 85 9.99 13.36 8.05
CA LEU A 85 10.88 12.19 8.16
C LEU A 85 10.10 11.01 8.73
N VAL A 86 9.62 10.13 7.84
CA VAL A 86 8.69 9.04 8.18
C VAL A 86 9.37 7.70 8.42
N PHE A 87 10.62 7.53 7.98
CA PHE A 87 11.38 6.31 8.20
C PHE A 87 12.88 6.60 8.32
N THR A 88 13.52 5.88 9.25
CA THR A 88 14.97 5.81 9.37
C THR A 88 15.33 4.37 9.70
N SER A 89 16.11 3.72 8.85
CA SER A 89 16.52 2.34 9.08
C SER A 89 17.63 2.25 10.14
N ALA A 90 17.79 1.06 10.72
CA ALA A 90 19.08 0.72 11.34
C ALA A 90 20.18 0.66 10.27
N ASN A 91 21.44 0.80 10.71
CA ASN A 91 22.59 0.61 9.84
C ASN A 91 22.76 -0.87 9.51
N SER A 92 22.67 -1.24 8.23
CA SER A 92 22.81 -2.62 7.77
C SER A 92 22.96 -2.70 6.25
N ALA A 93 23.41 -3.84 5.73
CA ALA A 93 23.50 -4.07 4.28
C ALA A 93 22.15 -4.17 3.54
N GLY A 94 21.04 -3.95 4.25
CA GLY A 94 19.69 -4.10 3.75
C GLY A 94 19.21 -5.56 3.61
N PRO A 95 17.99 -5.78 3.06
CA PRO A 95 17.02 -4.74 2.72
C PRO A 95 16.59 -3.97 3.98
N HIS A 96 16.35 -2.68 3.83
CA HIS A 96 15.82 -1.85 4.90
C HIS A 96 14.30 -1.94 4.89
N THR A 97 13.75 -2.56 5.93
CA THR A 97 12.31 -2.76 6.08
C THR A 97 11.80 -2.02 7.31
N GLY A 98 10.54 -1.60 7.24
CA GLY A 98 9.88 -0.94 8.34
C GLY A 98 8.42 -0.66 8.02
N ASN A 99 7.80 0.13 8.89
CA ASN A 99 6.42 0.57 8.73
C ASN A 99 6.39 2.10 8.77
N ILE A 100 5.62 2.71 7.88
CA ILE A 100 5.33 4.14 7.86
C ILE A 100 3.86 4.33 8.21
N THR A 101 3.59 5.19 9.18
CA THR A 101 2.22 5.61 9.52
C THR A 101 1.90 6.91 8.80
N ILE A 102 0.81 6.92 8.03
CA ILE A 102 0.29 8.15 7.41
C ILE A 102 -0.57 8.88 8.45
N PRO A 103 -0.26 10.13 8.83
CA PRO A 103 -1.03 10.83 9.85
C PRO A 103 -2.48 11.04 9.41
N ALA A 104 -3.43 10.91 10.33
CA ALA A 104 -4.86 11.10 10.04
C ALA A 104 -5.23 12.57 9.71
N SER A 105 -4.34 13.52 10.01
CA SER A 105 -4.54 14.96 9.82
C SER A 105 -4.17 15.45 8.42
N VAL A 106 -3.54 14.62 7.58
CA VAL A 106 -3.08 15.05 6.25
C VAL A 106 -4.25 15.19 5.27
N THR A 107 -4.11 16.09 4.31
CA THR A 107 -5.15 16.30 3.28
C THR A 107 -4.91 15.38 2.09
N ALA A 108 -5.98 14.72 1.63
CA ALA A 108 -5.93 13.84 0.45
C ALA A 108 -5.35 14.52 -0.80
N GLY A 109 -4.80 13.71 -1.70
CA GLY A 109 -4.18 14.14 -2.95
C GLY A 109 -2.73 13.71 -3.10
N THR A 110 -2.08 14.16 -4.15
CA THR A 110 -0.70 13.77 -4.48
C THR A 110 0.31 14.60 -3.72
N THR A 111 1.42 13.99 -3.31
CA THR A 111 2.60 14.69 -2.78
C THR A 111 3.87 13.91 -3.08
N ARG A 112 5.04 14.47 -2.74
CA ARG A 112 6.33 13.82 -2.96
C ARG A 112 6.74 12.94 -1.77
N MET A 113 7.30 11.79 -2.11
CA MET A 113 8.12 10.99 -1.21
C MET A 113 9.56 11.01 -1.70
N ARG A 114 10.52 11.22 -0.81
CA ARG A 114 11.95 11.13 -1.10
C ARG A 114 12.56 9.97 -0.32
N VAL A 115 13.28 9.10 -0.99
CA VAL A 115 14.05 8.01 -0.39
C VAL A 115 15.53 8.33 -0.55
N ARG A 116 16.27 8.47 0.55
CA ARG A 116 17.73 8.58 0.53
C ARG A 116 18.31 7.32 1.15
N MET A 117 19.25 6.69 0.46
CA MET A 117 20.20 5.78 1.08
C MET A 117 21.59 6.41 1.05
N HIS A 118 22.33 6.25 2.14
CA HIS A 118 23.69 6.78 2.27
C HIS A 118 24.58 5.90 3.16
N ASP A 119 25.88 6.02 2.95
CA ASP A 119 26.91 5.52 3.87
C ASP A 119 27.04 6.48 5.06
N THR A 120 26.79 5.99 6.27
CA THR A 120 26.87 6.78 7.51
C THR A 120 28.30 7.06 7.98
N SER A 121 29.29 6.38 7.42
CA SER A 121 30.70 6.45 7.79
C SER A 121 31.56 7.30 6.84
N LEU A 122 31.19 7.39 5.56
CA LEU A 122 31.95 8.09 4.53
C LEU A 122 31.08 9.11 3.79
N GLY A 123 31.15 10.37 4.24
CA GLY A 123 30.40 11.46 3.62
C GLY A 123 28.89 11.34 3.83
N ALA A 124 28.50 11.07 5.07
CA ALA A 124 27.12 10.97 5.51
C ALA A 124 26.35 12.28 5.29
N ASN A 125 25.05 12.13 5.07
CA ASN A 125 24.07 13.21 4.94
C ASN A 125 22.67 12.69 5.27
N ALA A 126 22.25 12.87 6.53
CA ALA A 126 20.94 12.45 7.00
C ALA A 126 19.83 13.50 6.74
N THR A 127 20.04 14.44 5.81
CA THR A 127 19.07 15.50 5.49
C THR A 127 18.39 15.22 4.13
N PRO A 128 17.17 15.73 3.90
CA PRO A 128 16.49 15.56 2.62
C PRO A 128 17.22 16.27 1.46
N CYS A 129 18.14 17.19 1.77
CA CYS A 129 18.83 18.06 0.83
C CYS A 129 20.33 17.76 0.73
N GLY A 130 20.98 18.28 -0.30
CA GLY A 130 22.43 18.24 -0.47
C GLY A 130 22.97 16.86 -0.88
N ALA A 131 24.30 16.76 -0.90
CA ALA A 131 25.01 15.58 -1.38
C ALA A 131 25.45 14.66 -0.22
N SER A 132 25.38 13.35 -0.42
CA SER A 132 26.24 12.37 0.28
C SER A 132 27.41 11.98 -0.63
N SER A 133 28.49 11.44 -0.06
CA SER A 133 29.58 10.90 -0.89
C SER A 133 29.11 9.66 -1.64
N TYR A 134 28.51 8.73 -0.91
CA TYR A 134 28.03 7.43 -1.39
C TYR A 134 26.53 7.26 -1.15
N GLY A 135 25.90 6.41 -1.95
CA GLY A 135 24.48 6.08 -1.87
C GLY A 135 23.66 6.59 -3.06
N GLN A 136 22.38 6.88 -2.81
CA GLN A 136 21.45 7.30 -3.85
C GLN A 136 20.24 8.03 -3.25
N VAL A 137 19.65 8.94 -4.03
CA VAL A 137 18.34 9.56 -3.74
C VAL A 137 17.35 9.22 -4.84
N GLU A 138 16.13 8.85 -4.47
CA GLU A 138 15.02 8.57 -5.39
C GLU A 138 13.76 9.33 -4.95
N ASP A 139 13.14 10.07 -5.86
CA ASP A 139 11.88 10.78 -5.60
C ASP A 139 10.70 10.07 -6.28
N TYR A 140 9.58 9.96 -5.57
CA TYR A 140 8.35 9.31 -6.02
C TYR A 140 7.13 10.19 -5.76
N THR A 141 6.04 9.92 -6.47
CA THR A 141 4.73 10.49 -6.11
C THR A 141 3.98 9.52 -5.20
N VAL A 142 3.41 10.00 -4.10
CA VAL A 142 2.47 9.23 -3.27
C VAL A 142 1.08 9.88 -3.33
N ASN A 143 0.06 9.06 -3.49
CA ASN A 143 -1.34 9.47 -3.49
C ASN A 143 -1.90 9.22 -2.09
N LEU A 144 -2.12 10.30 -1.33
CA LEU A 144 -2.79 10.24 -0.03
C LEU A 144 -4.29 10.03 -0.26
N VAL A 145 -4.77 8.82 0.02
CA VAL A 145 -6.16 8.41 -0.19
C VAL A 145 -6.85 8.30 1.17
N PRO A 146 -8.06 8.86 1.37
CA PRO A 146 -8.83 8.61 2.58
C PRO A 146 -9.05 7.11 2.80
N CYS A 147 -8.77 6.62 4.01
CA CYS A 147 -9.20 5.30 4.41
C CYS A 147 -10.69 5.37 4.79
N VAL A 148 -11.56 4.90 3.92
CA VAL A 148 -13.01 4.87 4.16
C VAL A 148 -13.41 3.42 4.44
N PRO A 149 -13.89 3.10 5.65
CA PRO A 149 -14.39 1.76 5.97
C PRO A 149 -15.42 1.28 4.96
N ALA A 150 -15.39 -0.01 4.65
CA ALA A 150 -16.41 -0.61 3.80
C ALA A 150 -17.79 -0.40 4.41
N THR A 151 -18.78 -0.01 3.61
CA THR A 151 -20.17 0.12 4.03
C THR A 151 -21.08 -0.53 2.99
N VAL A 152 -22.07 -1.29 3.46
CA VAL A 152 -23.07 -1.89 2.56
C VAL A 152 -24.07 -0.81 2.14
N THR A 153 -24.06 -0.47 0.85
CA THR A 153 -25.00 0.50 0.25
C THR A 153 -26.25 -0.18 -0.30
N THR A 154 -26.14 -1.45 -0.70
CA THR A 154 -27.28 -2.26 -1.16
C THR A 154 -27.17 -3.68 -0.64
N GLN A 155 -28.20 -4.14 0.08
CA GLN A 155 -28.33 -5.52 0.56
C GLN A 155 -28.70 -6.48 -0.58
N PRO A 156 -28.29 -7.76 -0.52
CA PRO A 156 -28.67 -8.73 -1.53
C PRO A 156 -30.16 -9.06 -1.44
N ALA A 157 -30.83 -9.17 -2.58
CA ALA A 157 -32.23 -9.57 -2.64
C ALA A 157 -32.40 -11.09 -2.51
N ASN A 158 -33.52 -11.51 -1.91
CA ASN A 158 -33.91 -12.92 -1.89
C ASN A 158 -34.18 -13.40 -3.33
N ALA A 159 -33.74 -14.63 -3.63
CA ALA A 159 -33.95 -15.26 -4.93
C ALA A 159 -34.62 -16.63 -4.76
N SER A 160 -35.55 -16.95 -5.66
CA SER A 160 -36.17 -18.27 -5.76
C SER A 160 -36.03 -18.75 -7.20
N VAL A 161 -35.39 -19.92 -7.38
CA VAL A 161 -35.16 -20.52 -8.70
C VAL A 161 -35.55 -22.00 -8.65
N ALA A 162 -36.01 -22.53 -9.77
CA ALA A 162 -36.26 -23.98 -9.88
C ALA A 162 -34.96 -24.78 -9.74
N CYS A 163 -35.06 -26.01 -9.24
CA CYS A 163 -33.92 -26.90 -9.09
C CYS A 163 -33.17 -27.08 -10.42
N GLY A 164 -31.84 -27.10 -10.37
CA GLY A 164 -30.96 -27.20 -11.53
C GLY A 164 -30.62 -25.86 -12.19
N ASN A 165 -31.35 -24.78 -11.91
CA ASN A 165 -30.99 -23.45 -12.40
C ASN A 165 -29.91 -22.79 -11.54
N ASN A 166 -29.26 -21.79 -12.11
CA ASN A 166 -28.26 -20.97 -11.42
C ASN A 166 -28.93 -19.77 -10.75
N THR A 167 -28.30 -19.24 -9.70
CA THR A 167 -28.68 -17.98 -9.06
C THR A 167 -27.45 -17.18 -8.63
N SER A 168 -27.63 -15.91 -8.34
CA SER A 168 -26.57 -15.04 -7.81
C SER A 168 -27.11 -14.05 -6.79
N PHE A 169 -26.29 -13.74 -5.78
CA PHE A 169 -26.54 -12.66 -4.83
C PHE A 169 -25.49 -11.58 -5.02
N THR A 170 -25.92 -10.33 -5.07
CA THR A 170 -25.03 -9.17 -5.26
C THR A 170 -25.22 -8.17 -4.14
N VAL A 171 -24.13 -7.66 -3.60
CA VAL A 171 -24.08 -6.57 -2.62
C VAL A 171 -23.39 -5.38 -3.26
N ALA A 172 -23.86 -4.16 -2.99
CA ALA A 172 -23.09 -2.96 -3.33
C ALA A 172 -22.36 -2.49 -2.08
N LEU A 173 -21.05 -2.25 -2.21
CA LEU A 173 -20.19 -1.70 -1.16
C LEU A 173 -19.71 -0.30 -1.58
N ALA A 174 -19.54 0.57 -0.60
CA ALA A 174 -18.76 1.80 -0.72
C ALA A 174 -17.59 1.76 0.27
N GLY A 175 -16.53 2.53 0.03
CA GLY A 175 -15.32 2.55 0.86
C GLY A 175 -14.07 2.14 0.09
N SER A 176 -12.90 2.28 0.72
CA SER A 176 -11.60 1.91 0.16
C SER A 176 -11.10 0.55 0.66
N ASP A 177 -11.69 0.00 1.72
CA ASP A 177 -11.50 -1.39 2.12
C ASP A 177 -12.37 -2.30 1.23
N SER A 178 -11.75 -3.30 0.61
CA SER A 178 -12.40 -4.19 -0.35
C SER A 178 -12.42 -5.64 0.12
N SER A 179 -12.10 -5.92 1.39
CA SER A 179 -12.15 -7.28 1.92
C SER A 179 -13.60 -7.72 2.13
N ALA A 180 -14.08 -8.62 1.28
CA ALA A 180 -15.44 -9.17 1.34
C ALA A 180 -15.39 -10.69 1.17
N TYR A 181 -16.16 -11.41 1.99
CA TYR A 181 -16.30 -12.86 1.90
C TYR A 181 -17.73 -13.28 2.23
N TRP A 182 -18.27 -14.24 1.50
CA TRP A 182 -19.64 -14.72 1.73
C TRP A 182 -19.70 -15.77 2.84
N GLN A 183 -20.74 -15.68 3.66
CA GLN A 183 -21.07 -16.66 4.69
C GLN A 183 -22.46 -17.24 4.45
N TYR A 184 -22.67 -18.47 4.91
CA TYR A 184 -23.98 -19.13 4.90
C TYR A 184 -24.35 -19.65 6.29
N ARG A 185 -25.63 -19.95 6.47
CA ARG A 185 -26.13 -20.74 7.60
C ARG A 185 -27.36 -21.55 7.22
N THR A 186 -27.56 -22.68 7.87
CA THR A 186 -28.68 -23.61 7.57
C THR A 186 -29.98 -23.18 8.23
N SER A 187 -29.92 -22.43 9.34
CA SER A 187 -31.09 -21.85 9.99
C SER A 187 -30.75 -20.50 10.64
N THR A 188 -31.77 -19.80 11.13
CA THR A 188 -31.60 -18.56 11.88
C THR A 188 -30.90 -18.74 13.23
N SER A 189 -30.86 -19.96 13.76
CA SER A 189 -30.25 -20.31 15.05
C SER A 189 -28.84 -20.90 14.95
N THR A 190 -28.35 -21.21 13.75
CA THR A 190 -26.99 -21.72 13.54
C THR A 190 -25.98 -20.59 13.34
N ASN A 191 -24.73 -20.85 13.71
CA ASN A 191 -23.60 -19.98 13.44
C ASN A 191 -23.43 -19.77 11.92
N TRP A 192 -22.93 -18.60 11.55
CA TRP A 192 -22.49 -18.34 10.20
C TRP A 192 -21.17 -19.05 9.93
N LEU A 193 -21.08 -19.70 8.77
CA LEU A 193 -19.90 -20.38 8.28
C LEU A 193 -19.49 -19.76 6.94
N ASP A 194 -18.20 -19.77 6.63
CA ASP A 194 -17.73 -19.25 5.35
C ASP A 194 -18.17 -20.17 4.22
N VAL A 195 -18.63 -19.57 3.11
CA VAL A 195 -18.96 -20.32 1.90
C VAL A 195 -17.66 -20.92 1.33
N PRO A 196 -17.61 -22.22 0.99
CA PRO A 196 -16.41 -22.80 0.42
C PRO A 196 -16.18 -22.27 -1.00
N ASN A 197 -14.93 -21.98 -1.38
CA ASN A 197 -14.56 -21.56 -2.73
C ASN A 197 -14.41 -22.76 -3.68
N THR A 198 -15.45 -23.59 -3.75
CA THR A 198 -15.54 -24.78 -4.61
C THR A 198 -16.96 -24.91 -5.15
N ALA A 199 -17.12 -25.68 -6.24
CA ALA A 199 -18.44 -25.96 -6.80
C ALA A 199 -19.41 -26.47 -5.72
N PRO A 200 -20.66 -25.97 -5.67
CA PRO A 200 -21.33 -25.16 -6.70
C PRO A 200 -21.13 -23.64 -6.59
N TYR A 201 -20.27 -23.15 -5.69
CA TYR A 201 -20.09 -21.73 -5.39
C TYR A 201 -18.92 -21.13 -6.18
N SER A 202 -19.05 -19.86 -6.56
CA SER A 202 -17.97 -19.04 -7.13
C SER A 202 -18.19 -17.57 -6.80
N GLY A 203 -17.13 -16.75 -6.90
CA GLY A 203 -17.18 -15.33 -6.52
C GLY A 203 -17.26 -15.10 -5.00
N VAL A 204 -16.88 -16.10 -4.20
CA VAL A 204 -17.01 -16.09 -2.73
C VAL A 204 -16.28 -14.93 -2.05
N ASN A 205 -15.18 -14.46 -2.62
CA ASN A 205 -14.40 -13.33 -2.10
C ASN A 205 -14.67 -12.03 -2.89
N THR A 206 -15.87 -11.90 -3.44
CA THR A 206 -16.30 -10.75 -4.25
C THR A 206 -17.66 -10.26 -3.81
N THR A 207 -18.10 -9.11 -4.33
CA THR A 207 -19.45 -8.57 -4.09
C THR A 207 -20.58 -9.42 -4.70
N THR A 208 -20.25 -10.43 -5.51
CA THR A 208 -21.23 -11.28 -6.19
C THR A 208 -20.95 -12.77 -5.93
N LEU A 209 -21.83 -13.41 -5.15
CA LEU A 209 -21.84 -14.87 -5.01
C LEU A 209 -22.66 -15.49 -6.11
N THR A 210 -22.09 -16.44 -6.85
CA THR A 210 -22.82 -17.25 -7.84
C THR A 210 -22.94 -18.68 -7.37
N ILE A 211 -24.12 -19.26 -7.52
CA ILE A 211 -24.46 -20.63 -7.16
C ILE A 211 -25.00 -21.34 -8.40
N THR A 212 -24.33 -22.40 -8.84
CA THR A 212 -24.75 -23.17 -10.01
C THR A 212 -25.52 -24.42 -9.63
N GLY A 213 -26.56 -24.79 -10.40
CA GLY A 213 -27.27 -26.04 -10.20
C GLY A 213 -27.97 -26.14 -8.84
N VAL A 214 -28.79 -25.13 -8.50
CA VAL A 214 -29.45 -25.03 -7.19
C VAL A 214 -30.24 -26.30 -6.88
N ASN A 215 -30.08 -26.87 -5.69
CA ASN A 215 -30.80 -28.07 -5.25
C ASN A 215 -31.22 -27.97 -3.78
N ALA A 216 -32.07 -28.89 -3.34
CA ALA A 216 -32.65 -28.88 -2.00
C ALA A 216 -31.65 -29.09 -0.84
N ALA A 217 -30.42 -29.54 -1.13
CA ALA A 217 -29.35 -29.67 -0.14
C ALA A 217 -28.53 -28.39 0.03
N LEU A 218 -28.79 -27.34 -0.75
CA LEU A 218 -28.11 -26.05 -0.61
C LEU A 218 -28.71 -25.21 0.51
N TYR A 219 -27.87 -24.34 1.07
CA TYR A 219 -28.20 -23.56 2.26
C TYR A 219 -29.16 -22.41 1.94
N SER A 220 -30.00 -22.05 2.90
CA SER A 220 -31.13 -21.14 2.70
C SER A 220 -30.83 -19.68 3.04
N ASN A 221 -29.71 -19.40 3.71
CA ASN A 221 -29.36 -18.05 4.16
C ASN A 221 -27.90 -17.75 3.82
N TYR A 222 -27.68 -16.66 3.09
CA TYR A 222 -26.35 -16.13 2.74
C TYR A 222 -26.23 -14.68 3.22
N ARG A 223 -25.02 -14.27 3.59
CA ARG A 223 -24.68 -12.86 3.85
C ARG A 223 -23.25 -12.55 3.42
N LEU A 224 -22.95 -11.27 3.26
CA LEU A 224 -21.60 -10.76 3.12
C LEU A 224 -21.33 -9.84 4.31
N PRO A 225 -20.61 -10.29 5.36
CA PRO A 225 -20.05 -9.37 6.35
C PRO A 225 -19.01 -8.45 5.71
N ILE A 226 -19.01 -7.20 6.15
CA ILE A 226 -17.88 -6.28 5.99
C ILE A 226 -17.02 -6.37 7.25
N ALA A 227 -15.70 -6.43 7.10
CA ALA A 227 -14.75 -6.44 8.21
C ALA A 227 -14.54 -5.03 8.76
#